data_AF-A0A7C6GPR4-F1
#
_entry.id   AF-A0A7C6GPR4-F1
#
_cell.length_a   1.000
_cell.length_b   1.000
_cell.length_c   1.000
_cell.angle_alpha   90.00
_cell.angle_beta   90.00
_cell.angle_gamma   90.00
#
_symmetry.space_group_name_H-M   'P 1'
#
loop_
_entity.id
_entity.type
_entity.pdbx_description
1 polymer ?
#
loop_
_entity_poly.entity_id
_entity_poly.type
_entity_poly.pdbx_seq_one_letter_code
_entity_poly.pdbx_strand_id
1 'polypeptide(L)' 'MTDRVACSFCNQITCGGLRIHGEVICPTCEERLARLGVDDEDYNQWIAALRTLWAKWLKET' A
#
# COMPACT_ATOMS: atom_id res chain seq x y z
N MET A 1 6.80 4.29 22.39
CA MET A 1 6.34 5.30 21.41
C MET A 1 5.71 4.55 20.26
N THR A 2 4.43 4.76 19.99
CA THR A 2 3.74 4.10 18.87
C THR A 2 3.94 4.97 17.63
N ASP A 3 4.81 4.55 16.72
CA ASP A 3 5.07 5.22 15.44
C ASP A 3 3.78 5.18 14.61
N ARG A 4 3.07 6.31 14.57
CA ARG A 4 1.82 6.46 13.82
C ARG A 4 2.19 6.84 12.40
N VAL A 5 2.08 5.90 11.47
CA VAL A 5 2.45 6.11 10.07
C VAL A 5 1.20 6.08 9.20
N ALA A 6 1.13 6.96 8.21
CA ALA A 6 0.04 6.97 7.23
C ALA A 6 0.24 5.84 6.22
N CYS A 7 -0.85 5.13 5.90
CA CYS A 7 -0.84 4.12 4.84
C CYS A 7 -0.67 4.77 3.48
N SER A 8 0.24 4.26 2.65
CA SER A 8 0.51 4.81 1.32
C SER A 8 -0.62 4.60 0.31
N PHE A 9 -1.61 3.75 0.63
CA PHE A 9 -2.80 3.50 -0.21
C PHE A 9 -4.01 4.32 0.22
N CYS A 10 -4.48 4.14 1.46
CA CYS A 10 -5.71 4.76 1.95
C CYS A 10 -5.47 6.02 2.80
N ASN A 11 -4.20 6.38 3.03
CA ASN A 11 -3.78 7.53 3.84
C ASN A 11 -4.31 7.52 5.28
N GLN A 12 -4.81 6.36 5.75
CA GLN A 12 -5.23 6.16 7.14
C GLN A 12 -4.00 6.03 8.03
N ILE A 13 -4.05 6.67 9.20
CA ILE A 13 -3.02 6.53 10.23
C ILE A 13 -3.15 5.15 10.86
N THR A 14 -2.08 4.36 10.77
CA THR A 14 -2.00 3.03 11.37
C THR A 14 -0.84 2.95 12.34
N CYS A 15 -1.01 2.14 13.38
CA CYS A 15 0.00 1.85 14.40
C CYS A 15 0.68 0.50 14.08
N GLY A 16 1.14 0.34 12.84
CA GLY A 16 1.72 -0.91 12.33
C GLY A 16 1.18 -1.32 10.97
N GLY A 17 1.86 -2.25 10.32
CA GLY A 17 1.54 -2.74 8.98
C GLY A 17 2.78 -3.17 8.22
N LEU A 18 2.60 -3.54 6.96
CA LEU A 18 3.68 -3.96 6.08
C LEU A 18 4.53 -2.74 5.68
N ARG A 19 5.83 -2.76 5.98
CA ARG A 19 6.76 -1.65 5.70
C ARG A 19 7.71 -2.05 4.58
N ILE A 20 7.62 -1.38 3.44
CA ILE A 20 8.40 -1.71 2.23
C ILE A 20 9.04 -0.43 1.71
N HIS A 21 10.38 -0.40 1.61
CA HIS A 21 11.14 0.76 1.10
C HIS A 21 10.71 2.11 1.73
N GLY A 22 10.42 2.12 3.05
CA GLY A 22 10.01 3.33 3.77
C GLY A 22 8.52 3.67 3.70
N GLU A 23 7.76 3.07 2.78
CA GLU A 23 6.30 3.18 2.70
C GLU A 23 5.64 2.18 3.67
N VAL A 24 4.49 2.56 4.24
CA VAL A 24 3.70 1.69 5.16
C VAL A 24 2.37 1.37 4.52
N ILE A 25 1.98 0.10 4.57
CA ILE A 25 0.67 -0.38 4.14
C ILE A 25 -0.06 -0.86 5.39
N CYS A 26 -1.25 -0.29 5.65
CA CYS A 26 -2.06 -0.73 6.79
C CYS A 26 -2.59 -2.16 6.58
N PRO A 27 -2.88 -2.91 7.66
CA PRO A 27 -3.35 -4.30 7.57
C PRO A 27 -4.64 -4.44 6.75
N THR A 28 -5.51 -3.43 6.74
CA THR A 28 -6.73 -3.44 5.92
C THR A 28 -6.43 -3.38 4.42
N CYS A 29 -5.48 -2.54 4.01
CA CYS A 29 -5.06 -2.47 2.60
C CYS A 29 -4.30 -3.73 2.20
N GLU A 30 -3.48 -4.28 3.10
CA GLU A 30 -2.80 -5.56 2.89
C GLU A 30 -3.79 -6.71 2.69
N GLU A 31 -4.77 -6.87 3.59
CA GLU A 31 -5.80 -7.91 3.47
C GLU A 31 -6.59 -7.74 2.17
N ARG A 32 -6.92 -6.49 1.80
CA ARG A 32 -7.64 -6.20 0.56
C ARG A 32 -6.80 -6.53 -0.67
N LEU A 33 -5.50 -6.23 -0.67
CA LEU A 33 -4.55 -6.65 -1.71
C LEU A 33 -4.44 -8.17 -1.82
N ALA A 34 -4.38 -8.87 -0.69
CA ALA A 34 -4.29 -10.33 -0.67
C ALA A 34 -5.57 -11.01 -1.18
N ARG A 35 -6.72 -10.36 -1.01
CA ARG A 35 -8.03 -10.84 -1.49
C ARG A 35 -8.42 -10.32 -2.88
N LEU A 36 -7.68 -9.35 -3.42
CA LEU A 36 -7.99 -8.69 -4.68
C LEU A 36 -7.92 -9.72 -5.83
N GLY A 37 -9.05 -9.95 -6.48
CA GLY A 37 -9.14 -10.78 -7.67
C GLY A 37 -8.94 -9.97 -8.94
N VAL A 38 -8.49 -10.62 -10.01
CA VAL A 38 -8.36 -9.99 -11.33
C VAL A 38 -9.71 -9.56 -11.93
N ASP A 39 -10.81 -10.15 -11.46
CA ASP A 39 -12.17 -9.85 -11.88
C ASP A 39 -12.78 -8.66 -11.10
N ASP A 40 -12.14 -8.22 -10.02
CA ASP A 40 -12.62 -7.05 -9.26
C ASP A 40 -12.54 -5.78 -10.11
N GLU A 41 -13.61 -4.99 -10.10
CA GLU A 41 -13.67 -3.70 -10.82
C GLU A 41 -12.56 -2.74 -10.36
N ASP A 42 -12.19 -2.82 -9.08
CA ASP A 42 -11.13 -2.03 -8.46
C ASP A 42 -9.71 -2.52 -8.82
N TYR A 43 -9.54 -3.68 -9.47
CA TYR A 43 -8.24 -4.30 -9.72
C TYR A 43 -7.27 -3.35 -10.43
N ASN A 44 -7.75 -2.68 -11.47
CA ASN A 44 -6.94 -1.73 -12.25
C ASN A 44 -6.47 -0.53 -11.41
N GLN A 45 -7.29 -0.05 -10.47
CA GLN A 45 -6.90 1.02 -9.56
C GLN A 45 -5.77 0.59 -8.62
N TRP A 46 -5.88 -0.61 -8.04
CA TRP A 46 -4.84 -1.17 -7.17
C TRP A 46 -3.52 -1.40 -7.92
N ILE A 47 -3.58 -1.90 -9.16
CA ILE A 47 -2.39 -2.05 -10.00
C ILE A 47 -1.76 -0.69 -10.31
N ALA A 48 -2.55 0.35 -10.60
CA ALA A 48 -2.03 1.69 -10.83
C ALA A 48 -1.34 2.28 -9.58
N ALA A 49 -1.92 2.06 -8.39
CA ALA A 49 -1.31 2.46 -7.12
C ALA A 49 0.00 1.71 -6.84
N LEU A 50 0.02 0.38 -7.05
CA LEU A 50 1.24 -0.43 -6.93
C LEU A 50 2.34 0.00 -7.90
N ARG A 51 1.98 0.28 -9.16
CA ARG A 51 2.93 0.80 -10.16
C ARG A 51 3.51 2.15 -9.74
N THR A 52 2.70 3.00 -9.12
CA THR A 52 3.16 4.31 -8.61
C THR A 52 4.15 4.13 -7.46
N LEU A 53 3.87 3.22 -6.52
CA LEU A 53 4.81 2.87 -5.44
C LEU A 53 6.10 2.29 -6.00
N TRP A 54 6.00 1.37 -6.94
CA TRP A 54 7.17 0.77 -7.59
C TRP A 54 8.02 1.81 -8.32
N ALA A 55 7.39 2.75 -9.02
CA ALA A 55 8.08 3.85 -9.69
C ALA A 55 8.78 4.81 -8.72
N LYS A 56 8.21 5.04 -7.53
CA LYS A 56 8.89 5.78 -6.46
C LYS A 56 10.14 5.04 -6.00
N TRP A 57 10.02 3.75 -5.67
CA TRP A 57 11.16 2.94 -5.23
C TRP A 57 12.29 2.87 -6.27
N LEU A 58 11.92 2.80 -7.55
CA LEU A 58 12.89 2.77 -8.65
C LEU A 58 13.63 4.09 -8.84
N LYS A 59 13.03 5.23 -8.47
CA LYS A 59 13.66 6.56 -8.55
C LYS A 59 14.58 6.87 -7.38
N GLU A 60 14.49 6.11 -6.28
CA GLU A 60 15.36 6.25 -5.11
C GLU A 60 16.63 5.38 -5.18
N THR A 61 16.91 4.74 -6.33
CA THR A 61 18.17 4.06 -6.67
C THR A 61 19.01 4.92 -7.60
#